data_AF-A0A936FBG6-F1
#
_entry.id   AF-A0A936FBG6-F1
#
_cell.length_a   1.000
_cell.length_b   1.000
_cell.length_c   1.000
_cell.angle_alpha   90.00
_cell.angle_beta   90.00
_cell.angle_gamma   90.00
#
_symmetry.space_group_name_H-M   'P 1'
#
loop_
_entity.id
_entity.type
_entity.pdbx_description
1 polymer ?
#
loop_
_entity_poly.entity_id
_entity_poly.type
_entity_poly.pdbx_seq_one_letter_code
_entity_poly.pdbx_strand_id
1 'polypeptide(L)'
;MTIFDGNGGIASHLVSVSVVEIPTANKLRLVTGDGFVGEIGGSGQVFGTTDFQDITVLDKAGTIAFDPSFNRGGDIVRLSGDAADWQVVQSGSNTIFSDGDTFVPLPIGSTGMSIVFDDGVRLLRFDPDAGIVKIGAQGFGAELVKVTAPADGTQLPAGADAEASAQLIFGEGASASAGGHLIVFGTAEAEQLAFTGGKVTLDPSFNSGGDTLVLHEQAPNFLASRTGSNLFLEGTASDILIPVGTAGMTLSFAGDDRTLLFDTLLNSIVIGTQEFYTTPTALVAFG
;
A
#
# COMPACT_ATOMS: atom_id res chain seq x y z
N MET A 1 -22.79 32.99 2.44
CA MET A 1 -23.23 33.89 3.54
C MET A 1 -24.03 35.03 2.94
N THR A 2 -25.14 35.42 3.57
CA THR A 2 -26.00 36.53 3.11
C THR A 2 -25.91 37.67 4.11
N ILE A 3 -25.56 38.88 3.65
CA ILE A 3 -25.49 40.07 4.48
C ILE A 3 -26.57 41.05 4.03
N PHE A 4 -27.31 41.60 4.99
CA PHE A 4 -28.32 42.63 4.76
C PHE A 4 -27.80 43.98 5.24
N ASP A 5 -27.95 45.03 4.43
CA ASP A 5 -27.47 46.39 4.74
C ASP A 5 -28.47 47.23 5.56
N GLY A 6 -29.64 46.67 5.88
CA GLY A 6 -30.71 47.36 6.61
C GLY A 6 -31.57 48.31 5.77
N ASN A 7 -31.25 48.53 4.49
CA ASN A 7 -32.00 49.39 3.56
C ASN A 7 -32.62 48.63 2.37
N GLY A 8 -32.69 47.30 2.48
CA GLY A 8 -33.25 46.43 1.44
C GLY A 8 -32.23 45.96 0.40
N GLY A 9 -30.95 46.32 0.54
CA GLY A 9 -29.85 45.75 -0.22
C GLY A 9 -29.47 44.38 0.34
N ILE A 10 -29.33 43.41 -0.57
CA ILE A 10 -28.93 42.05 -0.24
C ILE A 10 -27.65 41.74 -1.01
N ALA A 11 -26.59 41.38 -0.30
CA ALA A 11 -25.37 40.87 -0.90
C ALA A 11 -25.22 39.39 -0.55
N SER A 12 -25.18 38.53 -1.58
CA SER A 12 -24.93 37.11 -1.46
C SER A 12 -23.53 36.78 -1.94
N HIS A 13 -22.71 36.20 -1.05
CA HIS A 13 -21.43 35.61 -1.42
C HIS A 13 -21.54 34.09 -1.34
N LEU A 14 -21.31 33.42 -2.47
CA LEU A 14 -21.16 31.98 -2.54
C LEU A 14 -19.80 31.62 -1.94
N VAL A 15 -19.81 30.85 -0.86
CA VAL A 15 -18.61 30.23 -0.31
C VAL A 15 -18.63 28.81 -0.85
N SER A 16 -17.80 28.54 -1.85
CA SER A 16 -17.53 27.18 -2.30
C SER A 16 -16.51 26.57 -1.34
N VAL A 17 -16.92 25.57 -0.56
CA VAL A 17 -16.00 24.75 0.22
C VAL A 17 -15.77 23.48 -0.59
N SER A 18 -14.58 23.36 -1.18
CA SER A 18 -14.14 22.08 -1.75
C SER A 18 -13.74 21.19 -0.59
N VAL A 19 -14.57 20.20 -0.26
CA VAL A 19 -14.19 19.12 0.65
C VAL A 19 -13.68 17.99 -0.21
N VAL A 20 -12.43 17.58 -0.01
CA VAL A 20 -11.95 16.30 -0.55
C VAL A 20 -12.65 15.21 0.27
N GLU A 21 -13.63 14.53 -0.32
CA GLU A 21 -14.21 13.33 0.28
C GLU A 21 -13.19 12.20 0.21
N ILE A 22 -12.61 11.84 1.36
CA ILE A 22 -11.73 10.68 1.46
C ILE A 22 -12.62 9.44 1.67
N PRO A 23 -12.53 8.41 0.81
CA PRO A 23 -13.17 7.12 1.06
C PRO A 23 -12.92 6.61 2.49
N THR A 24 -13.99 6.28 3.21
CA THR A 24 -13.94 5.93 4.65
C THR A 24 -13.76 4.44 4.92
N ALA A 25 -13.77 3.59 3.89
CA ALA A 25 -13.63 2.14 4.04
C ALA A 25 -12.16 1.75 4.24
N ASN A 26 -11.63 2.02 5.43
CA ASN A 26 -10.34 1.50 5.84
C ASN A 26 -10.50 0.04 6.30
N LYS A 27 -10.11 -0.90 5.43
CA LYS A 27 -10.17 -2.34 5.72
C LYS A 27 -8.79 -2.98 5.72
N LEU A 28 -7.71 -2.21 5.74
CA LEU A 28 -6.35 -2.72 5.68
C LEU A 28 -5.48 -1.98 6.69
N ARG A 29 -4.61 -2.70 7.38
CA ARG A 29 -3.60 -2.09 8.24
C ARG A 29 -2.24 -2.68 7.89
N LEU A 30 -1.30 -1.83 7.49
CA LEU A 30 0.10 -2.17 7.35
C LEU A 30 0.85 -1.64 8.56
N VAL A 31 1.44 -2.52 9.36
CA VAL A 31 2.25 -2.15 10.54
C VAL A 31 3.70 -2.49 10.22
N THR A 32 4.55 -1.48 10.06
CA THR A 32 5.92 -1.66 9.59
C THR A 32 6.89 -1.91 10.76
N GLY A 33 8.00 -2.59 10.47
CA GLY A 33 9.18 -2.61 11.33
C GLY A 33 10.15 -1.48 11.01
N ASP A 34 11.13 -1.28 11.90
CA ASP A 34 12.25 -0.35 11.68
C ASP A 34 13.03 -0.77 10.42
N GLY A 35 13.32 0.17 9.53
CA GLY A 35 14.06 -0.09 8.30
C GLY A 35 13.23 -0.66 7.15
N PHE A 36 11.92 -0.85 7.33
CA PHE A 36 11.07 -1.49 6.32
C PHE A 36 11.01 -0.69 5.01
N VAL A 37 11.16 -1.42 3.90
CA VAL A 37 10.94 -0.95 2.53
C VAL A 37 9.87 -1.82 1.89
N GLY A 38 8.82 -1.20 1.36
CA GLY A 38 7.73 -1.96 0.75
C GLY A 38 6.70 -1.10 0.03
N GLU A 39 5.67 -1.76 -0.44
CA GLU A 39 4.65 -1.16 -1.30
C GLU A 39 3.25 -1.49 -0.78
N ILE A 40 2.30 -0.57 -0.94
CA ILE A 40 0.91 -0.77 -0.55
C ILE A 40 -0.04 0.02 -1.45
N GLY A 41 -1.17 -0.58 -1.82
CA GLY A 41 -2.26 0.05 -2.54
C GLY A 41 -3.62 -0.53 -2.13
N GLY A 42 -4.70 0.20 -2.41
CA GLY A 42 -6.05 -0.10 -1.95
C GLY A 42 -6.54 0.91 -0.92
N SER A 43 -7.34 0.48 0.06
CA SER A 43 -7.89 1.37 1.10
C SER A 43 -7.51 0.90 2.51
N GLY A 44 -6.60 1.64 3.14
CA GLY A 44 -5.83 1.19 4.29
C GLY A 44 -5.22 2.29 5.17
N GLN A 45 -4.65 1.87 6.29
CA GLN A 45 -3.76 2.66 7.13
C GLN A 45 -2.35 2.07 7.20
N VAL A 46 -1.35 2.93 7.20
CA VAL A 46 0.06 2.58 7.41
C VAL A 46 0.49 3.12 8.76
N PHE A 47 1.02 2.24 9.59
CA PHE A 47 1.59 2.55 10.90
C PHE A 47 3.09 2.34 10.84
N GLY A 48 3.82 3.42 11.05
CA GLY A 48 5.28 3.40 11.05
C GLY A 48 5.86 3.18 12.43
N THR A 49 7.16 3.46 12.55
CA THR A 49 7.87 3.40 13.83
C THR A 49 8.47 4.76 14.16
N THR A 50 9.44 4.81 15.08
CA THR A 50 10.24 6.01 15.31
C THR A 50 11.52 6.05 14.47
N ASP A 51 11.79 5.00 13.72
CA ASP A 51 12.95 4.85 12.82
C ASP A 51 12.49 4.94 11.36
N PHE A 52 13.39 4.64 10.42
CA PHE A 52 13.21 4.75 8.98
C PHE A 52 12.12 3.82 8.40
N GLN A 53 11.25 4.38 7.55
CA GLN A 53 10.43 3.64 6.58
C GLN A 53 10.57 4.21 5.16
N ASP A 54 10.52 3.34 4.14
CA ASP A 54 10.40 3.73 2.73
C ASP A 54 9.19 3.01 2.09
N ILE A 55 8.11 3.76 1.88
CA ILE A 55 6.81 3.22 1.48
C ILE A 55 6.42 3.76 0.11
N THR A 56 6.27 2.87 -0.86
CA THR A 56 5.62 3.19 -2.14
C THR A 56 4.11 3.03 -2.00
N VAL A 57 3.38 4.09 -2.34
CA VAL A 57 1.93 4.00 -2.56
C VAL A 57 1.70 3.62 -4.02
N LEU A 58 1.10 2.45 -4.24
CA LEU A 58 0.78 1.97 -5.58
C LEU A 58 -0.43 2.74 -6.13
N ASP A 59 -0.38 3.06 -7.42
CA ASP A 59 -1.53 3.59 -8.18
C ASP A 59 -2.65 2.54 -8.24
N LYS A 60 -3.56 2.62 -7.27
CA LYS A 60 -4.72 1.77 -7.10
C LYS A 60 -5.77 2.58 -6.36
N ALA A 61 -6.89 2.82 -7.05
CA ALA A 61 -8.03 3.55 -6.52
C ALA A 61 -8.33 3.19 -5.05
N GLY A 62 -8.36 4.21 -4.19
CA GLY A 62 -8.49 4.04 -2.75
C GLY A 62 -7.74 5.08 -1.94
N THR A 63 -7.60 4.83 -0.64
CA THR A 63 -6.93 5.73 0.29
C THR A 63 -5.91 4.99 1.13
N ILE A 64 -4.66 5.43 1.09
CA ILE A 64 -3.62 4.97 2.00
C ILE A 64 -3.26 6.09 2.96
N ALA A 65 -3.78 6.00 4.19
CA ALA A 65 -3.56 7.01 5.23
C ALA A 65 -2.40 6.62 6.14
N PHE A 66 -1.45 7.53 6.32
CA PHE A 66 -0.30 7.33 7.20
C PHE A 66 -0.61 7.86 8.60
N ASP A 67 -0.25 7.10 9.62
CA ASP A 67 -0.42 7.53 11.01
C ASP A 67 0.63 8.59 11.39
N PRO A 68 0.46 9.28 12.53
CA PRO A 68 1.36 10.36 12.95
C PRO A 68 2.83 9.97 13.15
N SER A 69 3.22 8.70 13.03
CA SER A 69 4.63 8.32 13.12
C SER A 69 5.47 8.96 12.03
N PHE A 70 4.88 9.12 10.84
CA PHE A 70 5.52 9.64 9.61
C PHE A 70 5.78 11.17 9.63
N ASN A 71 5.56 11.86 10.75
CA ASN A 71 5.77 13.32 10.83
C ASN A 71 7.09 13.75 11.48
N ARG A 72 7.94 12.79 11.86
CA ARG A 72 9.19 13.08 12.60
C ARG A 72 10.39 13.32 11.69
N GLY A 73 10.25 12.96 10.42
CA GLY A 73 11.30 12.96 9.41
C GLY A 73 12.13 11.68 9.44
N GLY A 74 12.89 11.42 8.38
CA GLY A 74 13.61 10.16 8.19
C GLY A 74 12.87 9.16 7.29
N ASP A 75 11.55 9.33 7.14
CA ASP A 75 10.74 8.50 6.26
C ASP A 75 10.71 8.99 4.81
N ILE A 76 10.46 8.04 3.92
CA ILE A 76 10.27 8.24 2.48
C ILE A 76 8.88 7.74 2.12
N VAL A 77 8.11 8.57 1.41
CA VAL A 77 6.88 8.15 0.75
C VAL A 77 7.04 8.35 -0.75
N ARG A 78 6.82 7.30 -1.52
CA ARG A 78 6.93 7.31 -2.99
C ARG A 78 5.55 7.28 -3.60
N LEU A 79 5.30 8.18 -4.53
CA LEU A 79 4.06 8.34 -5.27
C LEU A 79 4.38 8.14 -6.76
N SER A 80 3.71 7.22 -7.42
CA SER A 80 3.96 6.91 -8.84
C SER A 80 3.63 8.11 -9.75
N GLY A 81 4.31 8.21 -10.88
CA GLY A 81 4.11 9.31 -11.85
C GLY A 81 4.88 10.58 -11.49
N ASP A 82 4.78 11.57 -12.37
CA ASP A 82 5.45 12.86 -12.19
C ASP A 82 4.67 13.72 -11.19
N ALA A 83 5.34 14.61 -10.46
CA ALA A 83 4.66 15.51 -9.51
C ALA A 83 3.50 16.30 -10.15
N ALA A 84 3.57 16.63 -11.44
CA ALA A 84 2.54 17.38 -12.16
C ALA A 84 1.20 16.63 -12.34
N ASP A 85 1.21 15.31 -12.16
CA ASP A 85 0.03 14.44 -12.18
C ASP A 85 -0.72 14.48 -10.84
N TRP A 86 -0.05 14.94 -9.78
CA TRP A 86 -0.60 15.02 -8.44
C TRP A 86 -1.14 16.40 -8.09
N GLN A 87 -2.19 16.41 -7.30
CA GLN A 87 -2.72 17.55 -6.58
C GLN A 87 -2.49 17.39 -5.08
N VAL A 88 -2.43 18.51 -4.37
CA VAL A 88 -2.14 18.56 -2.94
C VAL A 88 -3.01 19.60 -2.25
N VAL A 89 -3.48 19.28 -1.05
CA VAL A 89 -4.24 20.19 -0.18
C VAL A 89 -3.85 19.97 1.28
N GLN A 90 -3.87 21.04 2.07
CA GLN A 90 -3.77 20.95 3.52
C GLN A 90 -5.15 20.70 4.14
N SER A 91 -5.28 19.63 4.93
CA SER A 91 -6.46 19.32 5.72
C SER A 91 -6.08 19.16 7.20
N GLY A 92 -6.22 20.25 7.97
CA GLY A 92 -5.79 20.29 9.36
C GLY A 92 -4.28 20.08 9.51
N SER A 93 -3.89 19.07 10.29
CA SER A 93 -2.50 18.66 10.49
C SER A 93 -1.99 17.62 9.48
N ASN A 94 -2.76 17.35 8.43
CA ASN A 94 -2.38 16.46 7.34
C ASN A 94 -2.32 17.22 6.01
N THR A 95 -1.52 16.68 5.11
CA THR A 95 -1.58 16.92 3.68
C THR A 95 -2.35 15.78 3.04
N ILE A 96 -3.11 16.03 1.97
CA ILE A 96 -3.69 14.97 1.14
C ILE A 96 -3.14 15.16 -0.27
N PHE A 97 -2.39 14.16 -0.74
CA PHE A 97 -2.05 14.03 -2.15
C PHE A 97 -3.13 13.24 -2.88
N SER A 98 -3.44 13.60 -4.12
CA SER A 98 -4.31 12.82 -5.00
C SER A 98 -3.96 13.01 -6.47
N ASP A 99 -4.00 11.91 -7.22
CA ASP A 99 -3.90 11.85 -8.69
C ASP A 99 -5.28 11.72 -9.38
N GLY A 100 -6.35 11.60 -8.59
CA GLY A 100 -7.74 11.54 -9.06
C GLY A 100 -8.55 10.41 -8.40
N ASP A 101 -7.95 9.25 -8.19
CA ASP A 101 -8.59 8.08 -7.57
C ASP A 101 -7.75 7.46 -6.43
N THR A 102 -6.45 7.74 -6.38
CA THR A 102 -5.60 7.46 -5.22
C THR A 102 -5.56 8.69 -4.31
N PHE A 103 -5.70 8.46 -3.00
CA PHE A 103 -5.64 9.49 -1.97
C PHE A 103 -4.62 9.11 -0.90
N VAL A 104 -3.71 10.04 -0.59
CA VAL A 104 -2.62 9.79 0.36
C VAL A 104 -2.59 10.87 1.44
N PRO A 105 -3.37 10.70 2.52
CA PRO A 105 -3.25 11.53 3.71
C PRO A 105 -1.93 11.27 4.43
N LEU A 106 -1.12 12.32 4.58
CA LEU A 106 0.18 12.32 5.24
C LEU A 106 0.21 13.33 6.38
N PRO A 107 0.69 12.97 7.59
CA PRO A 107 0.83 13.92 8.67
C PRO A 107 1.97 14.91 8.38
N ILE A 108 1.78 16.16 8.80
CA ILE A 108 2.74 17.23 8.55
C ILE A 108 3.65 17.40 9.76
N GLY A 109 4.96 17.37 9.52
CA GLY A 109 6.01 17.68 10.49
C GLY A 109 6.87 18.87 10.09
N SER A 110 7.57 19.47 11.06
CA SER A 110 8.53 20.56 10.80
C SER A 110 9.90 20.07 10.32
N THR A 111 10.31 18.85 10.70
CA THR A 111 11.55 18.21 10.21
C THR A 111 11.47 17.93 8.71
N GLY A 112 10.29 17.53 8.25
CA GLY A 112 9.98 17.23 6.87
C GLY A 112 10.10 15.74 6.52
N MET A 113 9.36 15.34 5.50
CA MET A 113 9.28 13.99 4.96
C MET A 113 9.65 14.02 3.47
N SER A 114 10.45 13.06 3.02
CA SER A 114 10.83 12.97 1.61
C SER A 114 9.68 12.38 0.80
N ILE A 115 9.17 13.15 -0.14
CA ILE A 115 8.17 12.68 -1.11
C ILE A 115 8.88 12.46 -2.44
N VAL A 116 8.81 11.24 -2.96
CA VAL A 116 9.45 10.85 -4.22
C VAL A 116 8.40 10.69 -5.29
N PHE A 117 8.58 11.41 -6.38
CA PHE A 117 7.87 11.23 -7.65
C PHE A 117 8.86 10.70 -8.69
N ASP A 118 8.37 10.28 -9.86
CA ASP A 118 9.22 9.81 -10.96
C ASP A 118 10.13 10.93 -11.51
N ASP A 119 9.68 12.19 -11.43
CA ASP A 119 10.46 13.39 -11.79
C ASP A 119 11.40 13.89 -10.68
N GLY A 120 11.43 13.23 -9.52
CA GLY A 120 12.39 13.47 -8.45
C GLY A 120 11.79 13.82 -7.09
N VAL A 121 12.69 14.09 -6.14
CA VAL A 121 12.36 14.20 -4.70
C VAL A 121 12.01 15.64 -4.33
N ARG A 122 11.03 15.79 -3.43
CA ARG A 122 10.63 17.05 -2.77
C ARG A 122 10.44 16.83 -1.27
N LEU A 123 10.82 17.81 -0.46
CA LEU A 123 10.56 17.78 0.98
C LEU A 123 9.16 18.31 1.29
N LEU A 124 8.30 17.49 1.91
CA LEU A 124 7.05 17.93 2.51
C LEU A 124 7.31 18.37 3.95
N ARG A 125 7.03 19.63 4.31
CA ARG A 125 7.16 20.10 5.70
C ARG A 125 6.24 21.25 6.03
N PHE A 126 5.97 21.44 7.32
CA PHE A 126 5.51 22.73 7.82
C PHE A 126 6.71 23.68 7.94
N ASP A 127 6.59 24.87 7.34
CA ASP A 127 7.58 25.93 7.47
C ASP A 127 7.15 26.89 8.59
N PRO A 128 7.75 26.81 9.80
CA PRO A 128 7.32 27.62 10.94
C PRO A 128 7.58 29.12 10.76
N ASP A 129 8.58 29.50 9.95
CA ASP A 129 8.93 30.90 9.72
C ASP A 129 7.91 31.55 8.77
N ALA A 130 7.44 30.80 7.77
CA ALA A 130 6.43 31.25 6.82
C ALA A 130 4.98 30.95 7.25
N GLY A 131 4.79 30.11 8.27
CA GLY A 131 3.47 29.68 8.76
C GLY A 131 2.66 28.89 7.74
N ILE A 132 3.33 28.19 6.82
CA ILE A 132 2.69 27.51 5.67
C ILE A 132 3.28 26.11 5.46
N VAL A 133 2.46 25.18 4.97
CA VAL A 133 2.93 23.86 4.52
C VAL A 133 3.57 24.00 3.14
N LYS A 134 4.71 23.33 2.94
CA LYS A 134 5.46 23.33 1.69
C LYS A 134 5.72 21.93 1.18
N ILE A 135 5.64 21.78 -0.14
CA ILE A 135 6.20 20.66 -0.90
C ILE A 135 7.31 21.23 -1.81
N GLY A 136 8.56 20.96 -1.45
CA GLY A 136 9.71 21.68 -2.00
C GLY A 136 9.57 23.20 -1.79
N ALA A 137 9.71 23.98 -2.86
CA ALA A 137 9.57 25.44 -2.80
C ALA A 137 8.11 25.94 -2.81
N GLN A 138 7.13 25.09 -3.12
CA GLN A 138 5.73 25.47 -3.26
C GLN A 138 5.02 25.45 -1.91
N GLY A 139 4.46 26.59 -1.50
CA GLY A 139 3.51 26.67 -0.39
C GLY A 139 2.08 26.39 -0.83
N PHE A 140 1.31 25.71 0.01
CA PHE A 140 -0.11 25.44 -0.23
C PHE A 140 -0.91 25.48 1.08
N GLY A 141 -2.24 25.51 0.96
CA GLY A 141 -3.18 25.60 2.08
C GLY A 141 -4.42 24.75 1.83
N ALA A 142 -5.59 25.21 2.29
CA ALA A 142 -6.86 24.47 2.20
C ALA A 142 -7.47 24.40 0.78
N GLU A 143 -6.81 24.94 -0.24
CA GLU A 143 -7.22 24.83 -1.64
C GLU A 143 -6.45 23.70 -2.32
N LEU A 144 -7.16 22.86 -3.08
CA LEU A 144 -6.55 21.79 -3.87
C LEU A 144 -5.80 22.38 -5.06
N VAL A 145 -4.48 22.20 -5.09
CA VAL A 145 -3.59 22.76 -6.12
C VAL A 145 -2.73 21.67 -6.73
N LYS A 146 -2.33 21.81 -8.00
CA LYS A 146 -1.33 20.90 -8.61
C LYS A 146 0.03 21.06 -7.93
N VAL A 147 0.81 19.98 -7.85
CA VAL A 147 2.22 20.07 -7.45
C VAL A 147 3.03 20.55 -8.67
N THR A 148 3.56 21.77 -8.58
CA THR A 148 4.31 22.43 -9.66
C THR A 148 5.75 22.76 -9.28
N ALA A 149 6.12 22.62 -8.00
CA ALA A 149 7.51 22.77 -7.59
C ALA A 149 8.40 21.76 -8.34
N PRO A 150 9.58 22.16 -8.85
CA PRO A 150 10.56 21.20 -9.35
C PRO A 150 11.13 20.36 -8.20
N ALA A 151 11.79 19.25 -8.52
CA ALA A 151 12.60 18.51 -7.56
C ALA A 151 13.61 19.46 -6.88
N ASP A 152 13.76 19.33 -5.57
CA ASP A 152 14.55 20.27 -4.74
C ASP A 152 15.92 19.71 -4.34
N GLY A 153 16.27 18.52 -4.82
CA GLY A 153 17.53 17.85 -4.51
C GLY A 153 17.63 17.35 -3.07
N THR A 154 16.52 17.25 -2.35
CA THR A 154 16.45 16.61 -1.03
C THR A 154 17.11 15.24 -1.09
N GLN A 155 18.08 15.03 -0.20
CA GLN A 155 18.76 13.74 -0.09
C GLN A 155 17.82 12.76 0.60
N LEU A 156 17.69 11.56 0.03
CA LEU A 156 16.95 10.48 0.68
C LEU A 156 17.70 10.02 1.94
N PRO A 157 17.00 9.89 3.08
CA PRO A 157 17.55 9.23 4.25
C PRO A 157 18.04 7.81 3.93
N ALA A 158 19.04 7.34 4.68
CA ALA A 158 19.44 5.95 4.68
C ALA A 158 18.90 5.27 5.95
N GLY A 159 18.63 3.98 5.89
CA GLY A 159 18.04 3.25 7.01
C GLY A 159 17.33 1.95 6.62
N ALA A 160 17.20 1.68 5.32
CA ALA A 160 16.63 0.44 4.83
C ALA A 160 17.36 -0.79 5.39
N ASP A 161 16.58 -1.73 5.92
CA ASP A 161 17.03 -3.05 6.36
C ASP A 161 16.28 -4.11 5.54
N ALA A 162 17.04 -4.95 4.83
CA ALA A 162 16.49 -5.98 3.96
C ALA A 162 15.74 -7.09 4.72
N GLU A 163 15.99 -7.23 6.03
CA GLU A 163 15.31 -8.20 6.88
C GLU A 163 14.14 -7.60 7.67
N ALA A 164 13.97 -6.27 7.65
CA ALA A 164 12.80 -5.62 8.23
C ALA A 164 11.52 -6.12 7.56
N SER A 165 10.50 -6.39 8.36
CA SER A 165 9.21 -6.89 7.88
C SER A 165 8.06 -6.01 8.34
N ALA A 166 6.92 -6.13 7.66
CA ALA A 166 5.68 -5.51 8.05
C ALA A 166 4.56 -6.55 8.20
N GLN A 167 3.60 -6.25 9.08
CA GLN A 167 2.37 -7.02 9.21
C GLN A 167 1.28 -6.34 8.37
N LEU A 168 0.76 -7.06 7.38
CA LEU A 168 -0.41 -6.63 6.60
C LEU A 168 -1.64 -7.36 7.11
N ILE A 169 -2.59 -6.61 7.67
CA ILE A 169 -3.78 -7.13 8.33
C ILE A 169 -5.00 -6.72 7.52
N PHE A 170 -5.73 -7.71 7.02
CA PHE A 170 -6.98 -7.51 6.30
C PHE A 170 -8.17 -7.41 7.26
N GLY A 171 -9.13 -6.58 6.88
CA GLY A 171 -10.51 -6.62 7.35
C GLY A 171 -11.40 -7.34 6.35
N GLU A 172 -12.60 -7.69 6.78
CA GLU A 172 -13.55 -8.52 6.02
C GLU A 172 -13.75 -8.06 4.57
N GLY A 173 -13.43 -8.94 3.62
CA GLY A 173 -13.64 -8.71 2.19
C GLY A 173 -12.78 -7.60 1.60
N ALA A 174 -11.60 -7.34 2.15
CA ALA A 174 -10.67 -6.34 1.64
C ALA A 174 -9.82 -6.86 0.47
N SER A 175 -9.39 -5.93 -0.39
CA SER A 175 -8.44 -6.19 -1.47
C SER A 175 -7.27 -5.22 -1.36
N ALA A 176 -6.05 -5.74 -1.39
CA ALA A 176 -4.81 -4.96 -1.34
C ALA A 176 -3.89 -5.34 -2.49
N SER A 177 -3.03 -4.40 -2.88
CA SER A 177 -1.81 -4.73 -3.62
C SER A 177 -0.63 -4.38 -2.71
N ALA A 178 0.32 -5.28 -2.50
CA ALA A 178 1.43 -5.02 -1.59
C ALA A 178 2.68 -5.82 -1.92
N GLY A 179 3.84 -5.29 -1.52
CA GLY A 179 5.16 -5.91 -1.70
C GLY A 179 6.13 -5.54 -0.59
N GLY A 180 7.30 -6.18 -0.61
CA GLY A 180 8.31 -6.11 0.46
C GLY A 180 8.38 -7.40 1.26
N HIS A 181 8.85 -7.33 2.51
CA HIS A 181 8.85 -8.47 3.43
C HIS A 181 7.61 -8.42 4.34
N LEU A 182 6.62 -9.26 4.06
CA LEU A 182 5.29 -9.18 4.65
C LEU A 182 4.93 -10.44 5.47
N ILE A 183 4.22 -10.23 6.57
CA ILE A 183 3.44 -11.26 7.26
C ILE A 183 1.96 -10.87 7.12
N VAL A 184 1.14 -11.72 6.52
CA VAL A 184 -0.21 -11.35 6.09
C VAL A 184 -1.25 -12.08 6.93
N PHE A 185 -2.18 -11.34 7.51
CA PHE A 185 -3.30 -11.85 8.30
C PHE A 185 -4.62 -11.57 7.59
N GLY A 186 -5.47 -12.59 7.53
CA GLY A 186 -6.80 -12.54 6.91
C GLY A 186 -7.93 -12.55 7.92
N THR A 187 -9.14 -12.73 7.42
CA THR A 187 -10.35 -12.98 8.21
C THR A 187 -11.01 -14.29 7.78
N ALA A 188 -12.28 -14.49 8.12
CA ALA A 188 -13.05 -15.64 7.64
C ALA A 188 -13.77 -15.37 6.32
N GLU A 189 -13.76 -14.12 5.84
CA GLU A 189 -14.33 -13.72 4.55
C GLU A 189 -13.30 -13.84 3.42
N ALA A 190 -13.75 -13.72 2.17
CA ALA A 190 -12.85 -13.81 1.02
C ALA A 190 -12.08 -12.50 0.82
N GLU A 191 -10.76 -12.54 1.02
CA GLU A 191 -9.86 -11.43 0.76
C GLU A 191 -8.96 -11.64 -0.46
N GLN A 192 -8.38 -10.54 -0.95
CA GLN A 192 -7.50 -10.57 -2.10
C GLN A 192 -6.19 -9.81 -1.85
N LEU A 193 -5.07 -10.50 -1.99
CA LEU A 193 -3.74 -9.90 -2.01
C LEU A 193 -3.15 -10.02 -3.42
N ALA A 194 -2.93 -8.90 -4.09
CA ALA A 194 -2.03 -8.85 -5.25
C ALA A 194 -0.60 -8.58 -4.81
N PHE A 195 0.24 -9.61 -4.83
CA PHE A 195 1.59 -9.54 -4.30
C PHE A 195 2.58 -9.06 -5.36
N THR A 196 3.17 -7.88 -5.15
CA THR A 196 4.02 -7.22 -6.16
C THR A 196 5.48 -7.71 -6.14
N GLY A 197 5.91 -8.38 -5.07
CA GLY A 197 7.22 -8.99 -4.95
C GLY A 197 7.82 -8.88 -3.55
N GLY A 198 8.95 -9.55 -3.32
CA GLY A 198 9.64 -9.64 -2.03
C GLY A 198 9.39 -10.97 -1.33
N LYS A 199 9.31 -10.95 0.00
CA LYS A 199 9.06 -12.14 0.83
C LYS A 199 7.68 -12.02 1.45
N VAL A 200 6.85 -13.05 1.40
CA VAL A 200 5.56 -13.06 2.10
C VAL A 200 5.33 -14.36 2.83
N THR A 201 4.93 -14.25 4.10
CA THR A 201 4.40 -15.36 4.88
C THR A 201 2.93 -15.11 5.14
N LEU A 202 2.08 -16.01 4.66
CA LEU A 202 0.67 -15.97 4.98
C LEU A 202 0.44 -16.62 6.36
N ASP A 203 -0.34 -15.96 7.22
CA ASP A 203 -0.88 -16.56 8.42
C ASP A 203 -2.05 -17.50 8.03
N PRO A 204 -2.32 -18.59 8.78
CA PRO A 204 -3.45 -19.47 8.50
C PRO A 204 -4.82 -18.75 8.47
N SER A 205 -4.96 -17.58 9.09
CA SER A 205 -6.18 -16.77 8.92
C SER A 205 -6.45 -16.40 7.45
N PHE A 206 -5.42 -16.16 6.62
CA PHE A 206 -5.55 -15.80 5.20
C PHE A 206 -5.78 -17.01 4.27
N ASN A 207 -6.00 -18.21 4.81
CA ASN A 207 -6.36 -19.39 4.01
C ASN A 207 -7.71 -20.00 4.42
N SER A 208 -8.50 -19.26 5.22
CA SER A 208 -9.71 -19.75 5.86
C SER A 208 -11.00 -19.30 5.16
N GLY A 209 -10.95 -18.26 4.30
CA GLY A 209 -12.13 -17.56 3.77
C GLY A 209 -12.39 -17.68 2.26
N GLY A 210 -11.62 -18.50 1.53
CA GLY A 210 -11.67 -18.54 0.06
C GLY A 210 -10.81 -17.46 -0.59
N ASP A 211 -9.75 -17.07 0.12
CA ASP A 211 -8.84 -15.98 -0.22
C ASP A 211 -8.12 -16.19 -1.54
N THR A 212 -7.71 -15.08 -2.16
CA THR A 212 -6.99 -15.06 -3.43
C THR A 212 -5.64 -14.38 -3.28
N LEU A 213 -4.58 -15.10 -3.61
CA LEU A 213 -3.24 -14.56 -3.82
C LEU A 213 -3.02 -14.38 -5.32
N VAL A 214 -2.98 -13.13 -5.77
CA VAL A 214 -2.67 -12.77 -7.17
C VAL A 214 -1.16 -12.62 -7.32
N LEU A 215 -0.62 -13.27 -8.35
CA LEU A 215 0.79 -13.37 -8.67
C LEU A 215 1.01 -12.81 -10.09
N HIS A 216 2.02 -11.97 -10.24
CA HIS A 216 2.25 -11.21 -11.49
C HIS A 216 2.99 -12.04 -12.55
N GLU A 217 3.54 -13.20 -12.19
CA GLU A 217 4.23 -14.11 -13.10
C GLU A 217 3.32 -15.27 -13.52
N GLN A 218 3.61 -15.87 -14.67
CA GLN A 218 2.94 -17.09 -15.11
C GLN A 218 3.38 -18.26 -14.24
N ALA A 219 2.50 -19.24 -14.04
CA ALA A 219 2.78 -20.42 -13.20
C ALA A 219 4.15 -21.09 -13.51
N PRO A 220 4.58 -21.30 -14.78
CA PRO A 220 5.87 -21.92 -15.07
C PRO A 220 7.12 -21.21 -14.56
N ASN A 221 7.00 -19.95 -14.15
CA ASN A 221 8.10 -19.18 -13.58
C ASN A 221 8.29 -19.43 -12.07
N PHE A 222 7.43 -20.25 -11.46
CA PHE A 222 7.52 -20.61 -10.06
C PHE A 222 8.02 -22.03 -9.86
N LEU A 223 8.89 -22.20 -8.86
CA LEU A 223 9.19 -23.48 -8.23
C LEU A 223 8.33 -23.62 -6.98
N ALA A 224 7.79 -24.81 -6.78
CA ALA A 224 6.93 -25.13 -5.65
C ALA A 224 7.50 -26.32 -4.88
N SER A 225 7.49 -26.23 -3.54
CA SER A 225 7.87 -27.34 -2.66
C SER A 225 7.05 -27.33 -1.37
N ARG A 226 6.89 -28.50 -0.78
CA ARG A 226 6.27 -28.67 0.53
C ARG A 226 7.30 -28.49 1.63
N THR A 227 7.01 -27.61 2.58
CA THR A 227 7.77 -27.42 3.82
C THR A 227 6.86 -27.56 5.04
N GLY A 228 6.88 -28.76 5.65
CA GLY A 228 5.95 -29.11 6.73
C GLY A 228 4.48 -29.10 6.28
N SER A 229 3.69 -28.23 6.90
CA SER A 229 2.27 -27.97 6.57
C SER A 229 2.08 -26.77 5.63
N ASN A 230 3.17 -26.26 5.06
CA ASN A 230 3.14 -25.11 4.16
C ASN A 230 3.57 -25.53 2.75
N LEU A 231 3.11 -24.76 1.78
CA LEU A 231 3.70 -24.66 0.47
C LEU A 231 4.69 -23.50 0.46
N PHE A 232 5.88 -23.72 -0.08
CA PHE A 232 6.81 -22.68 -0.45
C PHE A 232 6.79 -22.50 -1.98
N LEU A 233 6.50 -21.29 -2.44
CA LEU A 233 6.60 -20.87 -3.84
C LEU A 233 7.77 -19.89 -3.99
N GLU A 234 8.65 -20.19 -4.92
CA GLU A 234 9.82 -19.37 -5.27
C GLU A 234 9.67 -18.92 -6.73
N GLY A 235 9.59 -17.60 -6.94
CA GLY A 235 9.56 -16.95 -8.24
C GLY A 235 10.84 -16.14 -8.48
N THR A 236 10.86 -15.33 -9.55
CA THR A 236 12.06 -14.53 -9.89
C THR A 236 12.35 -13.44 -8.86
N ALA A 237 11.30 -12.86 -8.29
CA ALA A 237 11.37 -11.78 -7.30
C ALA A 237 10.46 -12.04 -6.08
N SER A 238 10.08 -13.29 -5.83
CA SER A 238 9.07 -13.64 -4.82
C SER A 238 9.43 -14.90 -4.05
N ASP A 239 9.49 -14.80 -2.73
CA ASP A 239 9.53 -15.93 -1.80
C ASP A 239 8.24 -15.98 -1.00
N ILE A 240 7.41 -17.01 -1.18
CA ILE A 240 6.05 -17.05 -0.64
C ILE A 240 5.88 -18.31 0.19
N LEU A 241 5.56 -18.15 1.47
CA LEU A 241 5.21 -19.23 2.38
C LEU A 241 3.71 -19.21 2.68
N ILE A 242 3.03 -20.29 2.30
CA ILE A 242 1.57 -20.41 2.39
C ILE A 242 1.20 -21.60 3.26
N PRO A 243 0.56 -21.41 4.43
CA PRO A 243 -0.07 -22.50 5.15
C PRO A 243 -1.16 -23.13 4.29
N VAL A 244 -1.25 -24.46 4.26
CA VAL A 244 -2.20 -25.16 3.40
C VAL A 244 -3.25 -25.88 4.24
N GLY A 245 -4.52 -25.56 3.97
CA GLY A 245 -5.69 -26.23 4.51
C GLY A 245 -6.45 -27.05 3.47
N THR A 246 -7.56 -27.65 3.87
CA THR A 246 -8.43 -28.46 3.00
C THR A 246 -9.54 -27.67 2.31
N ALA A 247 -9.86 -26.46 2.79
CA ALA A 247 -10.88 -25.60 2.19
C ALA A 247 -10.46 -25.08 0.80
N GLY A 248 -9.15 -24.88 0.63
CA GLY A 248 -8.53 -24.38 -0.58
C GLY A 248 -8.51 -22.85 -0.65
N MET A 249 -7.47 -22.32 -1.31
CA MET A 249 -7.36 -20.91 -1.66
C MET A 249 -7.08 -20.76 -3.15
N THR A 250 -7.35 -19.58 -3.72
CA THR A 250 -7.06 -19.30 -5.12
C THR A 250 -5.66 -18.70 -5.26
N LEU A 251 -4.83 -19.31 -6.10
CA LEU A 251 -3.62 -18.72 -6.65
C LEU A 251 -3.94 -18.22 -8.05
N SER A 252 -3.98 -16.91 -8.23
CA SER A 252 -4.24 -16.27 -9.52
C SER A 252 -2.92 -15.88 -10.16
N PHE A 253 -2.40 -16.72 -11.05
CA PHE A 253 -1.21 -16.43 -11.83
C PHE A 253 -1.55 -15.55 -13.03
N ALA A 254 -0.54 -14.97 -13.67
CA ALA A 254 -0.75 -14.25 -14.92
C ALA A 254 -1.36 -15.17 -16.00
N GLY A 255 -2.66 -15.02 -16.25
CA GLY A 255 -3.41 -15.76 -17.26
C GLY A 255 -4.00 -17.10 -16.82
N ASP A 256 -3.92 -17.48 -15.55
CA ASP A 256 -4.42 -18.77 -15.06
C ASP A 256 -4.73 -18.75 -13.55
N ASP A 257 -5.88 -19.29 -13.16
CA ASP A 257 -6.31 -19.39 -11.75
C ASP A 257 -6.30 -20.85 -11.31
N ARG A 258 -5.66 -21.13 -10.16
CA ARG A 258 -5.56 -22.48 -9.61
C ARG A 258 -5.94 -22.53 -8.15
N THR A 259 -6.60 -23.61 -7.75
CA THR A 259 -6.84 -23.89 -6.34
C THR A 259 -5.62 -24.55 -5.71
N LEU A 260 -5.12 -23.97 -4.62
CA LEU A 260 -4.15 -24.59 -3.72
C LEU A 260 -4.90 -25.22 -2.54
N LEU A 261 -4.72 -26.52 -2.30
CA LEU A 261 -5.28 -27.21 -1.14
C LEU A 261 -4.45 -28.41 -0.71
N PHE A 262 -4.71 -28.92 0.49
CA PHE A 262 -4.25 -30.23 0.93
C PHE A 262 -5.28 -31.29 0.56
N ASP A 263 -4.93 -32.18 -0.37
CA ASP A 263 -5.80 -33.26 -0.82
C ASP A 263 -5.65 -34.44 0.14
N THR A 264 -6.72 -34.75 0.87
CA THR A 264 -6.72 -35.84 1.86
C THR A 264 -6.76 -37.24 1.25
N LEU A 265 -7.18 -37.39 -0.01
CA LEU A 265 -7.18 -38.67 -0.72
C LEU A 265 -5.79 -38.97 -1.28
N LEU A 266 -5.12 -37.96 -1.84
CA LEU A 266 -3.74 -38.07 -2.33
C LEU A 266 -2.70 -37.94 -1.21
N ASN A 267 -3.10 -37.43 -0.04
CA ASN A 267 -2.23 -37.09 1.09
C ASN A 267 -1.08 -36.14 0.67
N SER A 268 -1.40 -35.15 -0.17
CA SER A 268 -0.44 -34.27 -0.83
C SER A 268 -0.95 -32.83 -0.90
N ILE A 269 -0.03 -31.87 -0.99
CA ILE A 269 -0.38 -30.49 -1.35
C ILE A 269 -0.50 -30.44 -2.86
N VAL A 270 -1.62 -29.91 -3.36
CA VAL A 270 -1.87 -29.77 -4.79
C VAL A 270 -2.12 -28.32 -5.18
N ILE A 271 -1.63 -27.94 -6.36
CA ILE A 271 -2.08 -26.74 -7.08
C ILE A 271 -2.77 -27.21 -8.36
N GLY A 272 -4.08 -27.00 -8.44
CA GLY A 272 -4.91 -27.62 -9.46
C GLY A 272 -4.84 -29.14 -9.34
N THR A 273 -4.22 -29.81 -10.30
CA THR A 273 -4.00 -31.27 -10.29
C THR A 273 -2.55 -31.68 -10.09
N GLN A 274 -1.63 -30.72 -9.91
CA GLN A 274 -0.21 -31.01 -9.75
C GLN A 274 0.13 -31.19 -8.27
N GLU A 275 0.76 -32.32 -7.93
CA GLU A 275 1.19 -32.65 -6.57
C GLU A 275 2.59 -32.09 -6.26
N PHE A 276 2.78 -31.64 -5.01
CA PHE A 276 4.05 -31.11 -4.54
C PHE A 276 4.54 -31.80 -3.27
N TYR A 277 5.83 -32.14 -3.29
CA TYR A 277 6.56 -32.80 -2.21
C TYR A 277 7.73 -31.91 -1.77
N THR A 278 8.68 -32.43 -1.01
CA THR A 278 9.80 -31.65 -0.47
C THR A 278 10.80 -31.19 -1.52
N THR A 279 10.84 -31.82 -2.70
CA THR A 279 11.74 -31.42 -3.79
C THR A 279 11.11 -30.28 -4.60
N PRO A 280 11.79 -29.12 -4.76
CA PRO A 280 11.32 -28.05 -5.62
C PRO A 280 11.02 -28.54 -7.03
N THR A 281 9.80 -28.25 -7.49
CA THR A 281 9.29 -28.68 -8.80
C THR A 281 8.64 -27.48 -9.48
N ALA A 282 8.97 -27.25 -10.75
CA ALA A 282 8.34 -26.19 -11.52
C ALA A 282 6.84 -26.46 -11.69
N LEU A 283 6.03 -25.42 -11.58
CA LEU A 283 4.63 -25.50 -11.95
C LEU A 283 4.51 -25.70 -13.46
N VAL A 284 3.60 -26.56 -13.89
CA VAL A 284 3.35 -26.75 -15.34
C VAL A 284 2.48 -25.63 -15.88
N ALA A 285 2.65 -25.28 -17.15
CA ALA A 285 1.68 -24.41 -17.84
C ALA A 285 0.33 -25.13 -17.92
N PHE A 286 -0.75 -24.39 -17.72
CA PHE A 286 -2.09 -24.93 -18.00
C PHE A 286 -2.42 -24.70 -19.48
N GLY A 287 -3.12 -25.67 -20.07
CA GLY A 287 -3.56 -25.65 -21.47
C GLY A 287 -5.04 -25.36 -21.59
#